data_AF-A0A511YIU1-F1
#
_entry.id   AF-A0A511YIU1-F1
#
_cell.length_a   1.000
_cell.length_b   1.000
_cell.length_c   1.000
_cell.angle_alpha   90.00
_cell.angle_beta   90.00
_cell.angle_gamma   90.00
#
_symmetry.space_group_name_H-M   'P 1'
#
loop_
_entity.id
_entity.type
_entity.pdbx_description
1 polymer ?
#
loop_
_entity_poly.entity_id
_entity_poly.type
_entity_poly.pdbx_seq_one_letter_code
_entity_poly.pdbx_strand_id
1 'polypeptide(L)'
;MENLQRSPPKNIIRIIIALYIIYGLIFLIETFDFLEMLHTKPKDFHPTYDLVNVLFYQMEMIICFICAFIFIILISTRQSVVAWFLTTLAVLLFRASTVYYLYFYETEERWVPLIYKEANAFSTLFRRTFVPAQLICSGIAVILLSKQYFRKKNKK
;
A
#
# COMPACT_ATOMS: atom_id res chain seq x y z
N MET A 1 36.42 -11.22 9.16
CA MET A 1 35.38 -11.59 10.15
C MET A 1 34.04 -11.10 9.62
N GLU A 2 33.30 -12.01 9.01
CA GLU A 2 32.02 -11.77 8.35
C GLU A 2 30.95 -11.52 9.41
N ASN A 3 30.59 -10.26 9.60
CA ASN A 3 29.64 -9.83 10.61
C ASN A 3 28.24 -10.26 10.13
N LEU A 4 27.81 -11.47 10.53
CA LEU A 4 26.50 -12.05 10.30
C LEU A 4 25.42 -10.98 10.48
N GLN A 5 25.03 -10.39 9.36
CA GLN A 5 24.09 -9.31 9.24
C GLN A 5 22.75 -9.89 9.66
N ARG A 6 22.36 -9.69 10.93
CA ARG A 6 21.08 -10.17 11.45
C ARG A 6 20.00 -9.67 10.51
N SER A 7 19.40 -10.61 9.79
CA SER A 7 18.37 -10.32 8.81
C SER A 7 17.20 -9.61 9.51
N PRO A 8 16.52 -8.67 8.83
CA PRO A 8 15.28 -8.09 9.34
C PRO A 8 14.29 -9.22 9.70
N PRO A 9 13.25 -8.94 10.52
CA PRO A 9 12.22 -9.93 10.81
C PRO A 9 11.54 -10.41 9.51
N LYS A 10 12.07 -11.50 8.92
CA LYS A 10 11.74 -11.92 7.54
C LYS A 10 10.25 -12.18 7.38
N ASN A 11 9.61 -12.69 8.43
CA ASN A 11 8.20 -13.03 8.41
C ASN A 11 7.31 -11.79 8.30
N ILE A 12 7.58 -10.72 9.06
CA ILE A 12 6.74 -9.51 9.01
C ILE A 12 6.90 -8.77 7.68
N ILE A 13 8.12 -8.69 7.15
CA ILE A 13 8.37 -8.05 5.85
C ILE A 13 7.66 -8.83 4.72
N ARG A 14 7.70 -10.17 4.76
CA ARG A 14 6.97 -11.00 3.78
C ARG A 14 5.46 -10.78 3.86
N ILE A 15 4.91 -10.64 5.07
CA ILE A 15 3.50 -10.31 5.27
C ILE A 15 3.18 -8.93 4.67
N ILE A 16 4.02 -7.92 4.92
CA ILE A 16 3.85 -6.58 4.35
C ILE A 16 3.86 -6.62 2.82
N ILE A 17 4.81 -7.34 2.21
CA ILE A 17 4.86 -7.54 0.76
C ILE A 17 3.57 -8.19 0.26
N ALA A 18 3.12 -9.27 0.90
CA ALA A 18 1.89 -9.96 0.51
C ALA A 18 0.66 -9.05 0.61
N LEU A 19 0.54 -8.26 1.69
CA LEU A 19 -0.55 -7.30 1.88
C LEU A 19 -0.59 -6.25 0.76
N TYR A 20 0.56 -5.75 0.31
CA TYR A 20 0.61 -4.80 -0.80
C TYR A 20 0.30 -5.45 -2.15
N ILE A 21 0.87 -6.64 -2.43
CA ILE A 21 0.63 -7.33 -3.71
C ILE A 21 -0.82 -7.75 -3.84
N ILE A 22 -1.38 -8.43 -2.82
CA ILE A 22 -2.76 -8.92 -2.86
C ILE A 22 -3.73 -7.75 -3.04
N TYR A 23 -3.50 -6.65 -2.31
CA TYR A 23 -4.36 -5.48 -2.43
C TYR A 23 -4.23 -4.78 -3.80
N GLY A 24 -3.02 -4.67 -4.34
CA GLY A 24 -2.81 -4.18 -5.71
C GLY A 24 -3.51 -5.05 -6.76
N LEU A 25 -3.48 -6.38 -6.60
CA LEU A 25 -4.19 -7.30 -7.49
C LEU A 25 -5.71 -7.16 -7.41
N ILE A 26 -6.27 -6.89 -6.23
CA ILE A 26 -7.71 -6.62 -6.07
C ILE A 26 -8.09 -5.37 -6.85
N PHE A 27 -7.30 -4.29 -6.77
CA PHE A 27 -7.55 -3.10 -7.55
C PHE A 27 -7.38 -3.29 -9.05
N LEU A 28 -6.49 -4.19 -9.47
CA LEU A 28 -6.38 -4.55 -10.88
C LEU A 28 -7.69 -5.18 -11.39
N ILE A 29 -8.28 -6.10 -10.62
CA ILE A 29 -9.56 -6.72 -10.95
C ILE A 29 -10.67 -5.65 -10.99
N GLU A 30 -10.78 -4.82 -9.95
CA GLU A 30 -11.78 -3.74 -9.92
C GLU A 30 -11.60 -2.76 -11.09
N THR A 31 -10.36 -2.45 -11.47
CA THR A 31 -10.06 -1.59 -12.63
C THR A 31 -10.59 -2.20 -13.93
N PHE A 32 -10.41 -3.50 -14.15
CA PHE A 32 -10.95 -4.17 -15.34
C PHE A 32 -12.48 -4.17 -15.35
N ASP A 33 -13.12 -4.50 -14.23
CA ASP A 33 -14.58 -4.49 -14.11
C ASP A 33 -15.15 -3.09 -14.41
N PHE A 34 -14.52 -2.03 -13.89
CA PHE A 34 -14.95 -0.65 -14.16
C PHE A 34 -14.70 -0.22 -15.61
N LEU A 35 -13.58 -0.62 -16.22
CA LEU A 35 -13.32 -0.34 -17.63
C LEU A 35 -14.33 -1.04 -18.54
N GLU A 36 -14.72 -2.28 -18.22
CA GLU A 36 -15.76 -3.01 -18.94
C GLU A 36 -17.13 -2.32 -18.81
N MET A 37 -17.50 -1.87 -17.60
CA MET A 37 -18.73 -1.11 -17.36
C MET A 37 -18.80 0.21 -18.12
N LEU A 38 -17.66 0.90 -18.26
CA LEU A 38 -17.58 2.14 -19.05
C LEU A 38 -17.78 1.87 -20.55
N HIS A 39 -17.33 0.71 -21.05
CA HIS A 39 -17.43 0.31 -22.46
C HIS A 39 -18.80 -0.27 -22.83
N THR A 40 -19.42 -1.05 -21.93
CA THR A 40 -20.65 -1.81 -22.18
C THR A 40 -21.85 -1.19 -21.47
N LYS A 41 -22.08 0.13 -21.62
CA LYS A 41 -23.20 0.84 -20.96
C LYS A 41 -24.54 0.13 -21.23
N PRO A 42 -25.16 -0.56 -20.25
CA PRO A 42 -26.53 -1.01 -20.40
C PRO A 42 -27.42 0.21 -20.58
N LYS A 43 -28.41 0.16 -21.49
CA LYS A 43 -29.23 1.32 -21.89
C LYS A 43 -29.89 2.06 -20.71
N ASP A 44 -30.07 1.39 -19.58
CA ASP A 44 -30.77 1.91 -18.39
C ASP A 44 -29.83 2.12 -17.17
N PHE A 45 -28.51 2.00 -17.35
CA PHE A 45 -27.54 2.16 -16.25
C PHE A 45 -26.79 3.49 -16.39
N HIS A 46 -27.08 4.45 -15.52
CA HIS A 46 -26.21 5.60 -15.33
C HIS A 46 -24.98 5.13 -14.54
N PRO A 47 -23.76 5.21 -15.11
CA PRO A 47 -22.59 4.70 -14.41
C PRO A 47 -22.35 5.56 -13.16
N THR A 48 -22.37 4.93 -11.99
CA THR A 48 -21.93 5.52 -10.72
C THR A 48 -20.45 5.91 -10.77
N TYR A 49 -19.73 5.49 -11.83
CA TYR A 49 -18.31 5.70 -12.02
C TYR A 49 -17.96 6.39 -13.34
N ASP A 50 -17.03 7.32 -13.26
CA ASP A 50 -16.44 7.97 -14.42
C ASP A 50 -14.97 7.56 -14.58
N LEU A 51 -14.34 7.92 -15.70
CA LEU A 51 -12.93 7.66 -16.00
C LEU A 51 -11.99 8.14 -14.88
N VAL A 52 -12.32 9.27 -14.25
CA VAL A 52 -11.59 9.81 -13.10
C VAL A 52 -11.48 8.77 -11.98
N ASN A 53 -12.53 7.99 -11.77
CA ASN A 53 -12.61 7.02 -10.68
C ASN A 53 -11.67 5.83 -10.93
N VAL A 54 -11.63 5.38 -12.18
CA VAL A 54 -10.71 4.35 -12.64
C VAL A 54 -9.25 4.80 -12.48
N LEU A 55 -8.94 6.08 -12.75
CA LEU A 55 -7.60 6.62 -12.54
C LEU A 55 -7.19 6.57 -11.07
N PHE A 56 -8.09 6.81 -10.12
CA PHE A 56 -7.78 6.69 -8.70
C PHE A 56 -7.51 5.24 -8.26
N TYR A 57 -8.29 4.28 -8.77
CA TYR A 57 -8.02 2.85 -8.55
C TYR A 57 -6.65 2.43 -9.11
N GLN A 58 -6.31 2.89 -10.31
CA GLN A 58 -5.01 2.64 -10.93
C GLN A 58 -3.86 3.28 -10.13
N MET A 59 -4.02 4.51 -9.64
CA MET A 59 -3.02 5.17 -8.81
C MET A 59 -2.76 4.40 -7.52
N GLU A 60 -3.80 3.97 -6.82
CA GLU A 60 -3.69 3.18 -5.59
C GLU A 60 -3.05 1.80 -5.85
N MET A 61 -3.39 1.15 -6.96
CA MET A 61 -2.74 -0.08 -7.43
C MET A 61 -1.24 0.13 -7.65
N ILE A 62 -0.85 1.17 -8.39
CA ILE A 62 0.55 1.51 -8.67
C ILE A 62 1.31 1.76 -7.35
N ILE A 63 0.72 2.54 -6.43
CA ILE A 63 1.29 2.80 -5.11
C ILE A 63 1.55 1.49 -4.35
N CYS A 64 0.59 0.56 -4.36
CA CYS A 64 0.75 -0.73 -3.69
C CYS A 64 1.89 -1.55 -4.29
N PHE A 65 1.97 -1.66 -5.62
CA PHE A 65 3.06 -2.38 -6.27
C PHE A 65 4.42 -1.73 -6.04
N ILE A 66 4.53 -0.40 -6.12
CA ILE A 66 5.77 0.32 -5.79
C ILE A 66 6.22 -0.02 -4.36
N CYS A 67 5.33 0.04 -3.37
CA CYS A 67 5.66 -0.30 -1.99
C CYS A 67 6.15 -1.75 -1.85
N ALA A 68 5.48 -2.71 -2.50
CA ALA A 68 5.90 -4.11 -2.50
C ALA A 68 7.28 -4.30 -3.15
N PHE A 69 7.50 -3.71 -4.32
CA PHE A 69 8.76 -3.84 -5.05
C PHE A 69 9.94 -3.25 -4.29
N ILE A 70 9.77 -2.13 -3.58
CA ILE A 70 10.81 -1.56 -2.70
C ILE A 70 11.28 -2.61 -1.69
N PHE A 71 10.36 -3.31 -1.01
CA PHE A 71 10.72 -4.36 -0.06
C PHE A 71 11.34 -5.59 -0.73
N ILE A 72 10.85 -6.00 -1.89
CA ILE A 72 11.45 -7.10 -2.66
C ILE A 72 12.89 -6.78 -3.04
N ILE A 73 13.16 -5.56 -3.53
CA ILE A 73 14.51 -5.10 -3.88
C ILE A 73 15.42 -5.10 -2.65
N LEU A 74 14.94 -4.60 -1.50
CA LEU A 74 15.69 -4.63 -0.24
C LEU A 74 16.08 -6.06 0.18
N ILE A 75 15.18 -7.04 0.00
CA ILE A 75 15.47 -8.47 0.25
C ILE A 75 16.52 -8.97 -0.73
N SER A 76 16.31 -8.77 -2.02
CA SER A 76 17.16 -9.30 -3.09
C SER A 76 18.57 -8.74 -3.04
N THR A 77 18.73 -7.47 -2.67
CA THR A 77 20.03 -6.78 -2.58
C THR A 77 20.69 -6.88 -1.21
N ARG A 78 20.13 -7.68 -0.27
CA ARG A 78 20.69 -7.96 1.06
C ARG A 78 21.15 -6.71 1.82
N GLN A 79 20.30 -5.69 1.82
CA GLN A 79 20.65 -4.37 2.34
C GLN A 79 20.92 -4.33 3.85
N SER A 80 21.62 -3.27 4.28
CA SER A 80 21.94 -3.06 5.69
C SER A 80 20.71 -2.78 6.57
N VAL A 81 20.79 -3.08 7.87
CA VAL A 81 19.72 -2.78 8.84
C VAL A 81 19.34 -1.30 8.85
N VAL A 82 20.30 -0.40 8.58
CA VAL A 82 20.05 1.04 8.49
C VAL A 82 19.19 1.35 7.28
N ALA A 83 19.53 0.81 6.11
CA ALA A 83 18.74 0.96 4.89
C ALA A 83 17.33 0.39 5.08
N TRP A 84 17.22 -0.81 5.67
CA TRP A 84 15.92 -1.40 6.03
C TRP A 84 15.08 -0.49 6.90
N PHE A 85 15.66 0.07 7.97
CA PHE A 85 14.95 0.96 8.88
C PHE A 85 14.47 2.24 8.18
N LEU A 86 15.37 2.95 7.50
CA LEU A 86 15.05 4.22 6.83
C LEU A 86 14.04 4.03 5.70
N THR A 87 14.21 3.00 4.87
CA THR A 87 13.29 2.73 3.77
C THR A 87 11.91 2.29 4.28
N THR A 88 11.84 1.44 5.31
CA THR A 88 10.54 1.04 5.90
C THR A 88 9.81 2.24 6.50
N LEU A 89 10.55 3.15 7.17
CA LEU A 89 9.99 4.39 7.70
C LEU A 89 9.49 5.31 6.58
N ALA A 90 10.28 5.48 5.51
CA ALA A 90 9.89 6.29 4.35
C ALA A 90 8.64 5.73 3.66
N VAL A 91 8.57 4.40 3.46
CA VAL A 91 7.39 3.72 2.89
C VAL A 91 6.18 3.89 3.80
N LEU A 92 6.32 3.77 5.12
CA LEU A 92 5.23 3.98 6.07
C LEU A 92 4.68 5.41 5.99
N LEU A 93 5.55 6.42 5.99
CA LEU A 93 5.14 7.82 5.89
C LEU A 93 4.47 8.11 4.54
N PHE A 94 5.09 7.67 3.44
CA PHE A 94 4.52 7.78 2.11
C PHE A 94 3.14 7.11 2.03
N ARG A 95 3.00 5.91 2.60
CA ARG A 95 1.73 5.19 2.61
C ARG A 95 0.68 5.89 3.47
N ALA A 96 1.03 6.38 4.65
CA ALA A 96 0.12 7.12 5.51
C ALA A 96 -0.37 8.41 4.81
N SER A 97 0.53 9.14 4.14
CA SER A 97 0.19 10.35 3.39
C SER A 97 -0.71 10.06 2.18
N THR A 98 -0.41 9.02 1.41
CA THR A 98 -1.26 8.63 0.27
C THR A 98 -2.63 8.13 0.73
N VAL A 99 -2.70 7.39 1.84
CA VAL A 99 -3.98 6.99 2.45
C VAL A 99 -4.77 8.22 2.90
N TYR A 100 -4.15 9.17 3.59
CA TYR A 100 -4.83 10.41 3.96
C TYR A 100 -5.36 11.15 2.71
N TYR A 101 -4.53 11.29 1.68
CA TYR A 101 -4.89 12.00 0.47
C TYR A 101 -5.99 11.32 -0.36
N LEU A 102 -5.99 9.99 -0.42
CA LEU A 102 -6.92 9.21 -1.24
C LEU A 102 -8.24 8.92 -0.53
N TYR A 103 -8.24 8.82 0.81
CA TYR A 103 -9.42 8.38 1.57
C TYR A 103 -10.01 9.43 2.52
N PHE A 104 -9.27 10.47 2.91
CA PHE A 104 -9.71 11.43 3.95
C PHE A 104 -9.69 12.90 3.52
N TYR A 105 -8.85 13.28 2.58
CA TYR A 105 -8.71 14.68 2.16
C TYR A 105 -9.83 15.09 1.18
N GLU A 106 -10.90 15.67 1.73
CA GLU A 106 -12.03 16.25 0.99
C GLU A 106 -11.83 17.79 0.84
N THR A 107 -12.02 18.36 -0.37
CA THR A 107 -12.06 19.83 -0.60
C THR A 107 -13.21 20.21 -1.53
N GLU A 108 -13.75 21.43 -1.43
CA GLU A 108 -14.97 21.88 -2.13
C GLU A 108 -14.91 21.77 -3.66
N GLU A 109 -13.77 22.07 -4.29
CA GLU A 109 -13.58 21.96 -5.74
C GLU A 109 -13.20 20.54 -6.21
N ARG A 110 -12.84 19.67 -5.27
CA ARG A 110 -12.34 18.35 -5.58
C ARG A 110 -13.51 17.39 -5.58
N TRP A 111 -14.18 17.32 -6.73
CA TRP A 111 -14.99 16.18 -7.13
C TRP A 111 -14.07 14.96 -7.34
N VAL A 112 -13.48 14.47 -6.24
CA VAL A 112 -12.75 13.21 -6.19
C VAL A 112 -13.26 12.46 -4.96
N PRO A 113 -13.98 11.36 -5.15
CA PRO A 113 -15.43 11.45 -5.08
C PRO A 113 -16.02 10.35 -4.20
N LEU A 114 -17.35 10.38 -4.11
CA LEU A 114 -18.24 9.31 -3.64
C LEU A 114 -17.93 7.86 -4.12
N ILE A 115 -16.89 7.59 -4.92
CA ILE A 115 -16.40 6.23 -5.26
C ILE A 115 -16.13 5.40 -4.00
N TYR A 116 -15.65 6.05 -2.93
CA TYR A 116 -15.09 5.35 -1.79
C TYR A 116 -16.09 5.06 -0.67
N LYS A 117 -17.26 5.70 -0.66
CA LYS A 117 -18.24 5.48 0.41
C LYS A 117 -19.08 4.22 0.18
N GLU A 118 -19.43 3.84 -1.05
CA GLU A 118 -20.25 2.64 -1.31
C GLU A 118 -20.05 2.02 -2.70
N ALA A 119 -18.80 1.82 -3.16
CA ALA A 119 -18.61 1.27 -4.51
C ALA A 119 -19.28 -0.11 -4.72
N ASN A 120 -18.92 -1.04 -3.85
CA ASN A 120 -19.67 -2.24 -3.53
C ASN A 120 -19.20 -2.71 -2.14
N ALA A 121 -19.94 -3.62 -1.52
CA ALA A 121 -19.59 -4.14 -0.19
C ALA A 121 -18.22 -4.84 -0.13
N PHE A 122 -17.80 -5.46 -1.24
CA PHE A 122 -16.52 -6.16 -1.37
C PHE A 122 -15.33 -5.19 -1.32
N SER A 123 -15.30 -4.17 -2.18
CA SER A 123 -14.26 -3.12 -2.20
C SER A 123 -14.16 -2.41 -0.86
N THR A 124 -15.30 -2.14 -0.22
CA THR A 124 -15.33 -1.53 1.13
C THR A 124 -14.74 -2.45 2.21
N LEU A 125 -15.02 -3.76 2.15
CA LEU A 125 -14.42 -4.75 3.06
C LEU A 125 -12.90 -4.80 2.92
N PHE A 126 -12.39 -4.92 1.69
CA PHE A 126 -10.95 -5.01 1.44
C PHE A 126 -10.23 -3.72 1.81
N ARG A 127 -10.81 -2.54 1.51
CA ARG A 127 -10.26 -1.25 1.94
C ARG A 127 -10.13 -1.15 3.46
N ARG A 128 -11.19 -1.47 4.20
CA ARG A 128 -11.23 -1.39 5.67
C ARG A 128 -10.33 -2.41 6.36
N THR A 129 -9.85 -3.43 5.65
CA THR A 129 -9.00 -4.49 6.21
C THR A 129 -7.55 -4.34 5.77
N PHE A 130 -7.28 -4.29 4.46
CA PHE A 130 -5.93 -4.27 3.91
C PHE A 130 -5.20 -2.95 4.14
N VAL A 131 -5.86 -1.80 4.01
CA VAL A 131 -5.21 -0.49 4.22
C VAL A 131 -4.72 -0.34 5.66
N PRO A 132 -5.56 -0.56 6.69
CA PRO A 132 -5.07 -0.54 8.07
C PRO A 132 -4.02 -1.61 8.35
N ALA A 133 -4.17 -2.83 7.81
CA ALA A 133 -3.18 -3.90 7.99
C ALA A 133 -1.80 -3.52 7.44
N GLN A 134 -1.73 -2.89 6.25
CA GLN A 134 -0.49 -2.39 5.67
C GLN A 134 0.23 -1.39 6.59
N LEU A 135 -0.52 -0.44 7.15
CA LEU A 135 0.02 0.58 8.05
C LEU A 135 0.47 -0.02 9.39
N ILE A 136 -0.36 -0.88 10.00
CA ILE A 136 -0.06 -1.52 11.28
C ILE A 136 1.18 -2.43 11.16
N CYS A 137 1.22 -3.31 10.16
CA CYS A 137 2.36 -4.19 9.96
C CYS A 137 3.64 -3.41 9.67
N SER A 138 3.57 -2.35 8.87
CA SER A 138 4.71 -1.45 8.60
C SER A 138 5.18 -0.73 9.87
N GLY A 139 4.25 -0.25 10.71
CA GLY A 139 4.57 0.35 12.01
C GLY A 139 5.28 -0.62 12.95
N ILE A 140 4.79 -1.86 13.05
CA ILE A 140 5.47 -2.91 13.84
C ILE A 140 6.87 -3.18 13.27
N ALA A 141 7.02 -3.25 11.95
CA ALA A 141 8.33 -3.46 11.32
C ALA A 141 9.31 -2.32 11.63
N VAL A 142 8.87 -1.06 11.59
CA VAL A 142 9.67 0.11 12.00
C VAL A 142 10.13 -0.02 13.46
N ILE A 143 9.23 -0.40 14.39
CA ILE A 143 9.57 -0.59 15.81
C ILE A 143 10.60 -1.71 16.01
N LEU A 144 10.45 -2.83 15.29
CA LEU A 144 11.40 -3.94 15.37
C LEU A 144 12.77 -3.56 14.81
N LEU A 145 12.79 -2.84 13.68
CA LEU A 145 14.02 -2.38 13.04
C LEU A 145 14.72 -1.28 13.84
N SER A 146 13.99 -0.37 14.48
CA SER A 146 14.56 0.66 15.35
C SER A 146 15.29 0.05 16.55
N LYS A 147 14.69 -0.94 17.20
CA LYS A 147 15.33 -1.70 18.29
C LYS A 147 16.64 -2.35 17.84
N GLN A 148 16.69 -2.89 16.62
CA GLN A 148 17.91 -3.47 16.06
C GLN A 148 18.97 -2.39 15.73
N TYR A 149 18.54 -1.26 15.17
CA TYR A 149 19.39 -0.13 14.85
C TYR A 149 20.08 0.46 16.09
N PHE A 150 19.32 0.78 17.14
CA PHE A 150 19.87 1.36 18.38
C PHE A 150 20.79 0.38 19.11
N ARG A 151 20.46 -0.92 19.13
CA ARG A 151 21.36 -1.96 19.67
C ARG A 151 22.69 -2.04 18.93
N LYS A 152 22.71 -1.84 17.61
CA LYS A 152 23.94 -1.83 16.83
C LYS A 152 24.77 -0.57 17.08
N LYS A 153 24.10 0.58 17.22
CA LYS A 153 24.76 1.86 17.53
C LYS A 153 25.46 1.83 18.89
N ASN A 154 24.83 1.26 19.92
CA ASN A 154 25.39 1.17 21.27
C ASN A 154 26.52 0.14 21.44
N LYS A 155 26.80 -0.67 20.41
CA LYS A 155 27.91 -1.64 20.39
C LYS A 155 29.15 -1.16 19.64
N LYS A 156 29.09 0.03 19.04
CA LYS A 156 30.20 0.73 18.41
C LYS A 156 30.63 1.86 19.32
#